data_AF-A0A090X0G3-F1
#
_entry.id   AF-A0A090X0G3-F1
#
_cell.length_a   1.000
_cell.length_b   1.000
_cell.length_c   1.000
_cell.angle_alpha   90.00
_cell.angle_beta   90.00
_cell.angle_gamma   90.00
#
_symmetry.space_group_name_H-M   'P 1'
#
loop_
_entity.id
_entity.type
_entity.pdbx_description
1 polymer ?
#
loop_
_entity_poly.entity_id
_entity_poly.type
_entity_poly.pdbx_seq_one_letter_code
_entity_poly.pdbx_strand_id
1 'polypeptide(L)'
;MKVVYPAFPYDAKGLLNTAITDPNPVLFFEHKGLYRSVRQHVPIDYFTLPFGKASLIRNGQDITVISYGAGVHWVLECLEKYPKVSVDIIDLRTLQPLDTQTIFNSVKKTGKAIILQEDSLFGGIASDISALIMEECFKYLDAPVKRVASIETPIPFAKTLEDQYLPKERFETELLKLLEY
;
A
#
# COMPACT_ATOMS: atom_id res chain seq x y z
N MET A 1 13.91 7.97 -13.37
CA MET A 1 13.59 8.38 -11.98
C MET A 1 13.01 7.17 -11.27
N LYS A 2 13.42 6.90 -10.03
CA LYS A 2 12.85 5.84 -9.18
C LYS A 2 12.18 6.46 -7.96
N VAL A 3 11.09 5.88 -7.48
CA VAL A 3 10.32 6.38 -6.32
C VAL A 3 10.08 5.24 -5.35
N VAL A 4 10.54 5.40 -4.11
CA VAL A 4 10.57 4.37 -3.07
C VAL A 4 9.90 4.88 -1.81
N TYR A 5 9.07 4.04 -1.19
CA TYR A 5 8.20 4.41 -0.08
C TYR A 5 8.00 3.21 0.88
N PRO A 6 8.98 2.90 1.75
CA PRO A 6 8.93 1.75 2.64
C PRO A 6 7.88 1.90 3.76
N ALA A 7 7.24 0.79 4.14
CA ALA A 7 6.36 0.73 5.31
C ALA A 7 7.06 0.22 6.58
N PHE A 8 8.12 -0.60 6.48
CA PHE A 8 8.75 -1.25 7.63
C PHE A 8 10.24 -0.90 7.80
N PRO A 9 10.79 -0.92 9.04
CA PRO A 9 12.20 -0.63 9.28
C PRO A 9 13.18 -1.53 8.51
N TYR A 10 12.88 -2.83 8.35
CA TYR A 10 13.70 -3.74 7.56
C TYR A 10 13.77 -3.31 6.09
N ASP A 11 12.61 -2.99 5.49
CA ASP A 11 12.52 -2.52 4.12
C ASP A 11 13.22 -1.18 3.93
N ALA A 12 13.05 -0.25 4.89
CA ALA A 12 13.70 1.05 4.85
C ALA A 12 15.23 0.92 4.78
N LYS A 13 15.86 0.10 5.63
CA LYS A 13 17.31 -0.12 5.58
C LYS A 13 17.74 -0.71 4.25
N GLY A 14 17.11 -1.81 3.83
CA GLY A 14 17.51 -2.53 2.62
C GLY A 14 17.33 -1.70 1.34
N LEU A 15 16.21 -0.99 1.22
CA LEU A 15 15.92 -0.17 0.05
C LEU A 15 16.73 1.13 0.03
N LEU A 16 17.03 1.73 1.19
CA LEU A 16 17.88 2.92 1.26
C LEU A 16 19.33 2.58 0.86
N ASN A 17 19.84 1.43 1.30
CA ASN A 17 21.15 0.95 0.86
C ASN A 17 21.20 0.75 -0.66
N THR A 18 20.13 0.21 -1.26
CA THR A 18 19.99 0.13 -2.72
C THR A 18 19.95 1.51 -3.35
N ALA A 19 19.23 2.48 -2.76
CA ALA A 19 19.11 3.84 -3.29
C ALA A 19 20.44 4.58 -3.34
N ILE A 20 21.25 4.46 -2.27
CA ILE A 20 22.57 5.10 -2.18
C ILE A 20 23.55 4.56 -3.22
N THR A 21 23.41 3.29 -3.59
CA THR A 21 24.31 2.61 -4.53
C THR A 21 23.81 2.60 -5.97
N ASP A 22 22.58 3.07 -6.21
CA ASP A 22 21.99 3.11 -7.54
C ASP A 22 22.63 4.19 -8.42
N PRO A 23 23.01 3.89 -9.68
CA PRO A 23 23.60 4.89 -10.57
C PRO A 23 22.58 5.93 -11.07
N ASN A 24 21.28 5.79 -10.76
CA ASN A 24 20.22 6.68 -11.21
C ASN A 24 19.62 7.49 -10.04
N PRO A 25 18.99 8.66 -10.31
CA PRO A 25 18.27 9.39 -9.28
C PRO A 25 17.12 8.59 -8.66
N VAL A 26 17.11 8.51 -7.32
CA VAL A 26 16.09 7.88 -6.50
C VAL A 26 15.46 8.90 -5.56
N LEU A 27 14.13 9.00 -5.58
CA LEU A 27 13.35 9.68 -4.55
C LEU A 27 12.95 8.66 -3.48
N PHE A 28 13.41 8.88 -2.26
CA PHE A 28 13.17 8.00 -1.13
C PHE A 28 12.33 8.72 -0.07
N PHE A 29 11.09 8.26 0.12
CA PHE A 29 10.14 8.89 1.04
C PHE A 29 10.04 8.11 2.35
N GLU A 30 10.52 8.72 3.44
CA GLU A 30 10.37 8.18 4.79
C GLU A 30 9.14 8.77 5.44
N HIS A 31 8.13 7.96 5.69
CA HIS A 31 6.93 8.44 6.37
C HIS A 31 7.24 8.80 7.83
N LYS A 32 7.24 10.11 8.15
CA LYS A 32 7.61 10.62 9.48
C LYS A 32 6.84 9.98 10.64
N GLY A 33 5.57 9.63 10.42
CA GLY A 33 4.72 8.99 11.43
C GLY A 33 5.17 7.59 11.81
N LEU A 34 6.01 6.93 10.98
CA LEU A 34 6.49 5.57 11.19
C LEU A 34 7.79 5.49 12.00
N TYR A 35 8.57 6.58 12.11
CA TYR A 35 9.89 6.56 12.76
C TYR A 35 9.90 6.03 14.19
N ARG A 36 8.82 6.25 14.95
CA ARG A 36 8.74 5.86 16.37
C ARG A 36 7.53 4.99 16.72
N SER A 37 6.64 4.75 15.77
CA SER A 37 5.42 3.96 15.98
C SER A 37 5.60 2.49 15.62
N VAL A 38 6.53 2.16 14.73
CA VAL A 38 6.78 0.78 14.27
C VAL A 38 8.18 0.34 14.70
N ARG A 39 8.27 -0.84 15.30
CA ARG A 39 9.53 -1.49 15.66
C ARG A 39 9.60 -2.87 15.03
N GLN A 40 10.78 -3.21 14.51
CA GLN A 40 11.05 -4.50 13.90
C GLN A 40 12.51 -4.86 14.19
N HIS A 41 12.81 -6.15 14.28
CA HIS A 41 14.20 -6.60 14.25
C HIS A 41 14.80 -6.28 12.87
N VAL A 42 15.91 -5.52 12.85
CA VAL A 42 16.64 -5.18 11.64
C VAL A 42 18.07 -5.73 11.77
N PRO A 43 18.55 -6.56 10.83
CA PRO A 43 19.93 -7.05 10.86
C PRO A 43 20.93 -5.91 10.96
N ILE A 44 22.02 -6.09 11.71
CA ILE A 44 23.10 -5.11 11.81
C ILE A 44 23.90 -5.10 10.50
N ASP A 45 24.13 -6.27 9.92
CA ASP A 45 24.91 -6.45 8.69
C ASP A 45 24.31 -5.71 7.49
N TYR A 46 25.17 -5.39 6.52
CA TYR A 46 24.77 -4.75 5.29
C TYR A 46 23.92 -5.71 4.43
N PHE A 47 22.78 -5.21 3.97
CA PHE A 47 21.96 -5.89 2.96
C PHE A 47 21.24 -4.86 2.10
N THR A 48 20.81 -5.30 0.93
CA THR A 48 20.05 -4.52 -0.04
C THR A 48 18.75 -5.22 -0.36
N LEU A 49 17.73 -4.45 -0.73
CA LEU A 49 16.48 -4.98 -1.28
C LEU A 49 16.27 -4.43 -2.70
N PRO A 50 15.80 -5.26 -3.64
CA PRO A 50 15.60 -4.83 -5.01
C PRO A 50 14.43 -3.84 -5.13
N PHE A 51 14.59 -2.81 -5.95
CA PHE A 51 13.48 -1.95 -6.37
C PHE A 51 12.51 -2.70 -7.29
N GLY A 52 11.27 -2.22 -7.34
CA GLY A 52 10.22 -2.82 -8.17
C GLY A 52 9.84 -4.23 -7.72
N LYS A 53 9.98 -4.51 -6.42
CA LYS A 53 9.51 -5.73 -5.78
C LYS A 53 8.60 -5.38 -4.63
N ALA A 54 7.32 -5.68 -4.78
CA ALA A 54 6.37 -5.57 -3.68
C ALA A 54 6.63 -6.65 -2.61
N SER A 55 6.09 -6.45 -1.42
CA SER A 55 6.13 -7.42 -0.32
C SER A 55 4.72 -7.95 -0.06
N LEU A 56 4.59 -9.27 0.05
CA LEU A 56 3.35 -9.89 0.50
C LEU A 56 3.36 -9.96 2.04
N ILE A 57 2.60 -9.07 2.67
CA ILE A 57 2.58 -8.94 4.14
C ILE A 57 1.69 -10.02 4.77
N ARG A 58 0.60 -10.37 4.11
CA ARG A 58 -0.34 -11.42 4.53
C ARG A 58 -0.89 -12.12 3.31
N ASN A 59 -0.97 -13.45 3.36
CA ASN A 59 -1.63 -14.24 2.33
C ASN A 59 -3.13 -14.34 2.62
N GLY A 60 -3.95 -14.07 1.61
CA GLY A 60 -5.40 -14.24 1.67
C GLY A 60 -6.03 -14.63 0.34
N GLN A 61 -7.35 -14.79 0.33
CA GLN A 61 -8.14 -15.29 -0.81
C GLN A 61 -9.40 -14.47 -1.12
N ASP A 62 -9.93 -13.69 -0.16
CA ASP A 62 -11.22 -13.02 -0.33
C ASP A 62 -11.08 -11.68 -1.06
N ILE A 63 -9.99 -10.96 -0.79
CA ILE A 63 -9.75 -9.63 -1.36
C ILE A 63 -8.26 -9.28 -1.32
N THR A 64 -7.80 -8.59 -2.37
CA THR A 64 -6.47 -8.00 -2.46
C THR A 64 -6.50 -6.57 -1.94
N VAL A 65 -5.65 -6.24 -0.97
CA VAL A 65 -5.40 -4.87 -0.51
C VAL A 65 -4.01 -4.43 -0.95
N ILE A 66 -3.94 -3.33 -1.70
CA ILE A 66 -2.70 -2.74 -2.21
C ILE A 66 -2.46 -1.42 -1.49
N SER A 67 -1.30 -1.25 -0.87
CA SER A 67 -0.95 -0.02 -0.17
C SER A 67 0.57 0.18 -0.14
N TYR A 68 1.02 1.31 0.40
CA TYR A 68 2.41 1.63 0.71
C TYR A 68 2.48 2.51 1.96
N GLY A 69 3.68 2.68 2.52
CA GLY A 69 3.92 3.59 3.64
C GLY A 69 3.00 3.34 4.85
N ALA A 70 2.45 4.40 5.43
CA ALA A 70 1.59 4.32 6.61
C ALA A 70 0.26 3.58 6.34
N GLY A 71 -0.23 3.60 5.11
CA GLY A 71 -1.46 2.90 4.73
C GLY A 71 -1.41 1.40 5.02
N VAL A 72 -0.24 0.76 4.86
CA VAL A 72 -0.07 -0.68 5.17
C VAL A 72 -0.40 -0.97 6.62
N HIS A 73 0.02 -0.10 7.55
CA HIS A 73 -0.26 -0.26 8.98
C HIS A 73 -1.73 -0.02 9.32
N TRP A 74 -2.41 0.89 8.61
CA TRP A 74 -3.85 1.11 8.80
C TRP A 74 -4.68 -0.08 8.34
N VAL A 75 -4.24 -0.78 7.28
CA VAL A 75 -4.85 -2.04 6.84
C VAL A 75 -4.70 -3.10 7.93
N LEU A 76 -3.49 -3.27 8.48
CA LEU A 76 -3.24 -4.24 9.55
C LEU A 76 -4.09 -3.96 10.79
N GLU A 77 -4.10 -2.70 11.25
CA GLU A 77 -4.92 -2.23 12.38
C GLU A 77 -6.42 -2.49 12.15
N CYS A 78 -6.93 -2.19 10.96
CA CYS A 78 -8.33 -2.46 10.60
C CYS A 78 -8.66 -3.96 10.69
N LEU A 79 -7.76 -4.83 10.24
CA LEU A 79 -8.00 -6.27 10.18
C LEU A 79 -7.92 -6.97 11.54
N GLU A 80 -7.39 -6.33 12.57
CA GLU A 80 -7.49 -6.84 13.95
C GLU A 80 -8.96 -7.01 14.39
N LYS A 81 -9.84 -6.15 13.89
CA LYS A 81 -11.30 -6.22 14.13
C LYS A 81 -11.98 -7.37 13.38
N TYR A 82 -11.36 -7.87 12.30
CA TYR A 82 -11.94 -8.82 11.36
C TYR A 82 -11.02 -10.03 11.12
N PRO A 83 -10.67 -10.81 12.16
CA PRO A 83 -9.65 -11.86 12.07
C PRO A 83 -10.02 -13.00 11.10
N LYS A 84 -11.31 -13.17 10.80
CA LYS A 84 -11.80 -14.21 9.88
C LYS A 84 -11.71 -13.84 8.40
N VAL A 85 -11.50 -12.56 8.08
CA VAL A 85 -11.42 -12.12 6.68
C VAL A 85 -10.04 -12.50 6.12
N SER A 86 -10.05 -13.17 4.97
CA SER A 86 -8.84 -13.66 4.29
C SER A 86 -8.35 -12.60 3.29
N VAL A 87 -7.55 -11.66 3.79
CA VAL A 87 -7.03 -10.55 2.97
C VAL A 87 -5.60 -10.80 2.48
N ASP A 88 -5.39 -10.63 1.17
CA ASP A 88 -4.07 -10.63 0.55
C ASP A 88 -3.49 -9.21 0.56
N ILE A 89 -2.49 -8.96 1.40
CA ILE A 89 -1.97 -7.59 1.64
C ILE A 89 -0.65 -7.40 0.91
N ILE A 90 -0.62 -6.46 -0.02
CA ILE A 90 0.56 -6.08 -0.79
C ILE A 90 1.07 -4.71 -0.33
N ASP A 91 2.29 -4.67 0.19
CA ASP A 91 3.07 -3.43 0.33
C ASP A 91 3.89 -3.21 -0.94
N LEU A 92 3.62 -2.13 -1.67
CA LEU A 92 4.30 -1.85 -2.93
C LEU A 92 5.81 -1.66 -2.78
N ARG A 93 6.26 -1.04 -1.67
CA ARG A 93 7.64 -0.59 -1.40
C ARG A 93 8.26 0.39 -2.41
N THR A 94 8.08 0.14 -3.70
CA THR A 94 8.53 0.96 -4.83
C THR A 94 7.31 1.38 -5.65
N LEU A 95 7.14 2.67 -5.86
CA LEU A 95 6.06 3.24 -6.68
C LEU A 95 6.48 3.37 -8.15
N GLN A 96 7.79 3.52 -8.41
CA GLN A 96 8.35 3.51 -9.76
C GLN A 96 9.78 2.92 -9.75
N PRO A 97 10.05 1.82 -10.48
CA PRO A 97 9.11 1.01 -11.25
C PRO A 97 8.15 0.22 -10.33
N LEU A 98 6.89 0.07 -10.78
CA LEU A 98 5.85 -0.67 -10.06
C LEU A 98 5.99 -2.19 -10.30
N ASP A 99 5.78 -3.01 -9.27
CA ASP A 99 5.71 -4.47 -9.39
C ASP A 99 4.31 -4.95 -9.80
N THR A 100 3.97 -4.71 -11.07
CA THR A 100 2.65 -5.06 -11.64
C THR A 100 2.36 -6.55 -11.57
N GLN A 101 3.38 -7.41 -11.71
CA GLN A 101 3.20 -8.86 -11.68
C GLN A 101 2.66 -9.34 -10.33
N THR A 102 3.22 -8.83 -9.22
CA THR A 102 2.74 -9.18 -7.87
C THR A 102 1.30 -8.72 -7.67
N ILE A 103 0.97 -7.49 -8.11
CA ILE A 103 -0.40 -6.95 -8.06
C ILE A 103 -1.37 -7.84 -8.84
N PHE A 104 -1.08 -8.12 -10.11
CA PHE A 104 -1.98 -8.87 -10.97
C PHE A 104 -2.18 -10.31 -10.49
N ASN A 105 -1.13 -10.97 -10.00
CA ASN A 105 -1.24 -12.32 -9.47
C ASN A 105 -2.16 -12.39 -8.25
N SER A 106 -2.06 -11.39 -7.36
CA SER A 106 -2.91 -11.28 -6.18
C SER A 106 -4.36 -11.01 -6.58
N VAL A 107 -4.61 -10.04 -7.48
CA VAL A 107 -5.96 -9.72 -7.94
C VAL A 107 -6.62 -10.90 -8.68
N LYS A 108 -5.88 -11.58 -9.57
CA LYS A 108 -6.38 -12.78 -10.26
C LYS A 108 -6.73 -13.92 -9.30
N LYS A 109 -6.05 -13.99 -8.14
CA LYS A 109 -6.31 -14.96 -7.09
C LYS A 109 -7.57 -14.60 -6.29
N THR A 110 -7.77 -13.33 -5.94
CA THR A 110 -8.84 -12.93 -5.00
C THR A 110 -10.11 -12.42 -5.67
N GLY A 111 -10.05 -12.03 -6.95
CA GLY A 111 -11.17 -11.47 -7.71
C GLY A 111 -11.68 -10.09 -7.27
N LYS A 112 -11.31 -9.63 -6.08
CA LYS A 112 -11.62 -8.29 -5.56
C LYS A 112 -10.36 -7.52 -5.20
N ALA A 113 -10.35 -6.21 -5.43
CA ALA A 113 -9.18 -5.36 -5.18
C ALA A 113 -9.57 -4.00 -4.58
N ILE A 114 -8.84 -3.59 -3.55
CA ILE A 114 -8.92 -2.25 -2.94
C ILE A 114 -7.51 -1.66 -2.83
N ILE A 115 -7.36 -0.42 -3.27
CA ILE A 115 -6.10 0.33 -3.22
C ILE A 115 -6.25 1.44 -2.19
N LEU A 116 -5.38 1.42 -1.17
CA LEU A 116 -5.35 2.41 -0.11
C LEU A 116 -4.10 3.28 -0.25
N GLN A 117 -4.29 4.60 -0.21
CA GLN A 117 -3.19 5.56 -0.13
C GLN A 117 -3.52 6.66 0.88
N GLU A 118 -2.49 7.26 1.48
CA GLU A 118 -2.64 8.42 2.37
C GLU A 118 -2.98 9.69 1.58
N ASP A 119 -2.44 9.84 0.37
CA ASP A 119 -2.60 11.05 -0.44
C ASP A 119 -4.06 11.23 -0.91
N SER A 120 -4.40 12.42 -1.42
CA SER A 120 -5.72 12.70 -2.00
C SER A 120 -6.02 11.82 -3.23
N LEU A 121 -7.30 11.56 -3.49
CA LEU A 121 -7.73 10.59 -4.50
C LEU A 121 -7.35 10.99 -5.94
N PHE A 122 -7.60 12.23 -6.33
CA PHE A 122 -7.27 12.73 -7.66
C PHE A 122 -5.76 12.90 -7.86
N GLY A 123 -5.25 12.45 -9.01
CA GLY A 123 -3.82 12.59 -9.37
C GLY A 123 -2.87 11.64 -8.63
N GLY A 124 -3.38 10.77 -7.75
CA GLY A 124 -2.56 9.78 -7.04
C GLY A 124 -2.36 8.47 -7.83
N ILE A 125 -1.33 7.71 -7.44
CA ILE A 125 -0.92 6.45 -8.08
C ILE A 125 -2.01 5.38 -8.04
N ALA A 126 -2.93 5.43 -7.07
CA ALA A 126 -4.08 4.52 -7.03
C ALA A 126 -4.90 4.54 -8.34
N SER A 127 -4.93 5.67 -9.06
CA SER A 127 -5.61 5.81 -10.34
C SER A 127 -4.98 4.91 -11.41
N ASP A 128 -3.65 4.96 -11.55
CA ASP A 128 -2.90 4.17 -12.53
C ASP A 128 -2.95 2.68 -12.18
N ILE A 129 -2.80 2.33 -10.89
CA ILE A 129 -2.92 0.94 -10.44
C ILE A 129 -4.31 0.39 -10.76
N SER A 130 -5.37 1.17 -10.51
CA SER A 130 -6.74 0.76 -10.83
C SER A 130 -6.95 0.56 -12.32
N ALA A 131 -6.40 1.43 -13.17
CA ALA A 131 -6.48 1.31 -14.62
C ALA A 131 -5.75 0.06 -15.11
N LEU A 132 -4.52 -0.17 -14.64
CA LEU A 132 -3.72 -1.35 -14.98
C LEU A 132 -4.40 -2.66 -14.57
N ILE A 133 -5.01 -2.71 -13.37
CA ILE A 133 -5.79 -3.88 -12.94
C ILE A 133 -6.98 -4.10 -13.86
N MET A 134 -7.69 -3.02 -14.23
CA MET A 134 -8.82 -3.13 -15.15
C MET A 134 -8.38 -3.67 -16.51
N GLU A 135 -7.28 -3.18 -17.08
CA GLU A 135 -6.77 -3.63 -18.38
C GLU A 135 -6.33 -5.10 -18.36
N GLU A 136 -5.61 -5.52 -17.31
CA GLU A 136 -4.91 -6.82 -17.27
C GLU A 136 -5.68 -7.93 -16.52
N CYS A 137 -6.66 -7.55 -15.69
CA CYS A 137 -7.36 -8.46 -14.79
C CYS A 137 -8.89 -8.44 -14.95
N PHE A 138 -9.47 -7.69 -15.91
CA PHE A 138 -10.94 -7.56 -16.04
C PHE A 138 -11.72 -8.87 -15.92
N LYS A 139 -11.27 -9.92 -16.61
CA LYS A 139 -11.97 -11.23 -16.62
C LYS A 139 -11.98 -11.96 -15.28
N TYR A 140 -11.18 -11.50 -14.32
CA TYR A 140 -11.04 -12.08 -12.99
C TYR A 140 -11.74 -11.24 -11.93
N LEU A 141 -12.24 -10.05 -12.27
CA LEU A 141 -12.84 -9.14 -11.29
C LEU A 141 -14.29 -9.52 -11.00
N ASP A 142 -14.57 -9.84 -9.74
CA ASP A 142 -15.92 -10.10 -9.23
C ASP A 142 -16.60 -8.83 -8.71
N ALA A 143 -15.82 -7.76 -8.46
CA ALA A 143 -16.28 -6.47 -7.98
C ALA A 143 -15.46 -5.31 -8.58
N PRO A 144 -15.97 -4.07 -8.56
CA PRO A 144 -15.19 -2.92 -8.99
C PRO A 144 -13.89 -2.75 -8.19
N VAL A 145 -12.79 -2.39 -8.85
CA VAL A 145 -11.56 -2.01 -8.15
C VAL A 145 -11.81 -0.72 -7.38
N LYS A 146 -11.70 -0.77 -6.05
CA LYS A 146 -11.96 0.40 -5.20
C LYS A 146 -10.68 1.14 -4.89
N ARG A 147 -10.71 2.46 -5.03
CA ARG A 147 -9.66 3.37 -4.56
C ARG A 147 -10.14 4.08 -3.30
N VAL A 148 -9.32 4.09 -2.26
CA VAL A 148 -9.57 4.78 -1.00
C VAL A 148 -8.39 5.67 -0.66
N ALA A 149 -8.69 6.92 -0.31
CA ALA A 149 -7.72 8.00 -0.19
C ALA A 149 -8.18 9.05 0.82
N SER A 150 -7.28 9.97 1.20
CA SER A 150 -7.66 11.14 1.99
C SER A 150 -8.61 12.07 1.24
N ILE A 151 -9.27 12.96 1.96
CA ILE A 151 -10.16 13.97 1.39
C ILE A 151 -9.35 14.89 0.45
N GLU A 152 -9.99 15.44 -0.59
CA GLU A 152 -9.39 16.39 -1.53
C GLU A 152 -9.30 17.80 -0.94
N THR A 153 -8.56 17.94 0.15
CA THR A 153 -8.25 19.21 0.81
C THR A 153 -6.78 19.25 1.22
N PRO A 154 -6.22 20.44 1.53
CA PRO A 154 -4.97 20.50 2.29
C PRO A 154 -5.09 19.74 3.62
N ILE A 155 -3.96 19.21 4.12
CA ILE A 155 -3.91 18.48 5.39
C ILE A 155 -4.27 19.45 6.54
N PRO A 156 -5.29 19.14 7.36
CA PRO A 156 -5.64 19.98 8.50
C PRO A 156 -4.58 19.94 9.60
N PHE A 157 -4.36 21.09 10.27
CA PHE A 157 -3.45 21.16 11.43
C PHE A 157 -4.07 20.60 12.72
N ALA A 158 -5.39 20.70 12.88
CA ALA A 158 -6.08 20.25 14.07
C ALA A 158 -6.27 18.73 14.02
N LYS A 159 -5.87 18.03 15.09
CA LYS A 159 -5.88 16.56 15.13
C LYS A 159 -7.25 15.94 14.82
N THR A 160 -8.31 16.50 15.40
CA THR A 160 -9.69 16.04 15.18
C THR A 160 -10.16 16.17 13.73
N LEU A 161 -9.60 17.13 12.97
CA LEU A 161 -9.87 17.29 11.54
C LEU A 161 -8.95 16.40 10.70
N GLU A 162 -7.68 16.21 11.12
CA GLU A 162 -6.75 15.26 10.49
C GLU A 162 -7.32 13.83 10.54
N ASP A 163 -7.92 13.43 11.66
CA ASP A 163 -8.50 12.09 11.82
C ASP A 163 -9.66 11.84 10.83
N GLN A 164 -10.44 12.87 10.50
CA GLN A 164 -11.50 12.81 9.48
C GLN A 164 -10.95 12.90 8.05
N TYR A 165 -9.84 13.62 7.88
CA TYR A 165 -9.13 13.76 6.62
C TYR A 165 -8.56 12.43 6.14
N LEU A 166 -7.92 11.68 7.04
CA LEU A 166 -7.29 10.39 6.73
C LEU A 166 -8.31 9.32 6.31
N PRO A 167 -7.92 8.34 5.48
CA PRO A 167 -8.84 7.36 4.90
C PRO A 167 -9.24 6.21 5.81
N LYS A 168 -8.86 6.18 7.09
CA LYS A 168 -8.98 4.96 7.93
C LYS A 168 -10.40 4.40 8.01
N GLU A 169 -11.37 5.22 8.44
CA GLU A 169 -12.77 4.79 8.56
C GLU A 169 -13.41 4.51 7.20
N ARG A 170 -13.01 5.28 6.18
CA ARG A 170 -13.46 5.07 4.79
C ARG A 170 -12.94 3.73 4.24
N PHE A 171 -11.71 3.36 4.56
CA PHE A 171 -11.13 2.08 4.17
C PHE A 171 -11.91 0.92 4.77
N GLU A 172 -12.18 0.95 6.07
CA GLU A 172 -12.97 -0.08 6.76
C GLU A 172 -14.36 -0.23 6.13
N THR A 173 -15.04 0.89 5.89
CA THR A 173 -16.38 0.90 5.27
C THR A 173 -16.37 0.29 3.86
N GLU A 174 -15.41 0.68 3.01
CA GLU A 174 -15.35 0.20 1.64
C GLU A 174 -14.81 -1.24 1.52
N LEU A 175 -13.95 -1.66 2.45
CA LEU A 175 -13.50 -3.05 2.57
C LEU A 175 -14.70 -3.97 2.80
N LEU A 176 -15.56 -3.65 3.79
CA LEU A 176 -16.74 -4.45 4.10
C LEU A 176 -17.72 -4.50 2.94
N LYS A 177 -18.00 -3.36 2.30
CA LYS A 177 -18.87 -3.31 1.12
C LYS A 177 -18.37 -4.18 -0.03
N LEU A 178 -17.05 -4.19 -0.27
CA LEU A 178 -16.48 -5.03 -1.33
C LEU A 178 -16.58 -6.51 -0.99
N LEU A 179 -16.40 -6.90 0.28
CA LEU A 179 -16.53 -8.29 0.70
C LEU A 179 -17.95 -8.84 0.51
N GLU A 180 -18.96 -7.98 0.52
CA GLU A 180 -20.37 -8.34 0.32
C GLU A 180 -20.83 -8.38 -1.15
N TYR A 181 -19.96 -7.97 -2.09
CA TYR A 181 -20.25 -7.97 -3.54
C TYR A 181 -20.21 -9.39 -4.12
#